data_AF-A0A2S9H090-F1
#
_entry.id   AF-A0A2S9H090-F1
#
_cell.length_a   1.000
_cell.length_b   1.000
_cell.length_c   1.000
_cell.angle_alpha   90.00
_cell.angle_beta   90.00
_cell.angle_gamma   90.00
#
_symmetry.space_group_name_H-M   'P 1'
#
loop_
_entity.id
_entity.type
_entity.pdbx_description
1 polymer ?
#
loop_
_entity_poly.entity_id
_entity_poly.type
_entity_poly.pdbx_seq_one_letter_code
_entity_poly.pdbx_strand_id
1 'polypeptide(L)'
;MVIINLFNVDIFRQRLRSGMVTDADAEFGTVHVFHFHMGIHELFIFAVQLIRLHSCWSLEHLTASMKITKLTTYRIAPRWMLLKIDTDAGIVGWGEPIIEGRARTVEMAVQEMQPYLIGQDPARINDLWHAMYRGGFYRGGSILMSAIAGIDQALWDIKGKVHGVPVYQLLGGLVRDRMKTYSWVGGDRPSDVIAGITSLRNAGFDTFKLNGTEELGMIDSAMAIDAAVERIAEIRAAFGSTIEFGIDFHGRVSAPMAKVLLRELEPYRPLFVEEPVLAEQAEYYPRLANSTSIPLAAGERMYSRFDFKNVFHQGGLSIVQPDLSHAGGITECCKIAAMAEAYEIALAPHCPLGPIALAACLQVDFVSHNAVLQEQSIGIHYNQGAELLDYVINREDFKITNGYIAPFPKPGLGVEIDEERVIAASLNPPDWRNPLWRHADGSVAEW
;
A
#
# COMPACT_ATOMS: atom_id res chain seq x y z
N MET A 1 35.23 -4.19 60.35
CA MET A 1 34.17 -5.21 60.25
C MET A 1 32.90 -4.59 60.81
N VAL A 2 32.07 -4.00 59.95
CA VAL A 2 30.83 -3.31 60.32
C VAL A 2 29.68 -4.13 59.75
N ILE A 3 28.82 -4.61 60.63
CA ILE A 3 27.60 -5.37 60.32
C ILE A 3 26.54 -4.35 59.89
N ILE A 4 26.07 -4.44 58.65
CA ILE A 4 24.96 -3.62 58.13
C ILE A 4 23.65 -4.24 58.63
N ASN A 5 22.91 -3.46 59.42
CA ASN A 5 21.66 -3.89 60.06
C ASN A 5 20.49 -3.69 59.08
N LEU A 6 19.92 -4.79 58.57
CA LEU A 6 18.81 -4.86 57.59
C LEU A 6 17.42 -4.50 58.16
N PHE A 7 17.33 -3.73 59.26
CA PHE A 7 16.12 -3.70 60.09
C PHE A 7 15.04 -2.65 59.73
N ASN A 8 15.21 -1.80 58.72
CA ASN A 8 14.25 -0.69 58.46
C ASN A 8 13.39 -0.79 57.19
N VAL A 9 13.67 -1.73 56.28
CA VAL A 9 12.90 -1.83 55.02
C VAL A 9 11.64 -2.70 55.19
N ASP A 10 11.67 -3.70 56.07
CA ASP A 10 10.54 -4.61 56.27
C ASP A 10 9.43 -4.03 57.16
N ILE A 11 9.76 -3.13 58.10
CA ILE A 11 8.77 -2.43 58.95
C ILE A 11 7.94 -1.44 58.11
N PHE A 12 8.57 -0.78 57.13
CA PHE A 12 7.89 0.14 56.22
C PHE A 12 6.97 -0.61 55.23
N ARG A 13 7.42 -1.77 54.73
CA ARG A 13 6.60 -2.67 53.90
C ARG A 13 5.42 -3.28 54.65
N GLN A 14 5.56 -3.56 55.94
CA GLN A 14 4.45 -4.05 56.77
C GLN A 14 3.39 -2.96 57.03
N ARG A 15 3.79 -1.70 57.26
CA ARG A 15 2.85 -0.59 57.50
C ARG A 15 2.06 -0.18 56.25
N LEU A 16 2.65 -0.26 55.06
CA LEU A 16 1.95 -0.03 53.79
C LEU A 16 0.94 -1.14 53.46
N ARG A 17 1.21 -2.40 53.86
CA ARG A 17 0.29 -3.53 53.65
C ARG A 17 -0.88 -3.58 54.64
N SER A 18 -0.82 -2.87 55.76
CA SER A 18 -1.86 -2.87 56.80
C SER A 18 -2.87 -1.73 56.70
N GLY A 19 -2.83 -0.89 55.65
CA GLY A 19 -3.82 0.16 55.42
C GLY A 19 -3.85 1.29 56.46
N MET A 20 -2.75 1.53 57.18
CA MET A 20 -2.67 2.55 58.25
C MET A 20 -1.80 3.74 57.84
N VAL A 21 -2.16 4.44 56.76
CA VAL A 21 -1.65 5.79 56.46
C VAL A 21 -2.81 6.63 55.92
N THR A 22 -3.17 7.69 56.66
CA THR A 22 -4.10 8.75 56.22
C THR A 22 -3.29 9.97 55.77
N ASP A 23 -3.85 10.76 54.85
CA ASP A 23 -3.28 11.88 54.04
C ASP A 23 -2.47 13.02 54.73
N ALA A 24 -1.93 12.84 55.94
CA ALA A 24 -1.27 13.91 56.69
C ALA A 24 0.27 13.90 56.69
N ASP A 25 0.94 12.93 56.04
CA ASP A 25 2.42 12.84 56.08
C ASP A 25 3.11 13.32 54.78
N ALA A 26 2.37 13.98 53.88
CA ALA A 26 2.88 14.47 52.60
C ALA A 26 3.51 15.87 52.66
N GLU A 27 4.27 16.20 53.70
CA GLU A 27 5.08 17.42 53.73
C GLU A 27 6.31 17.16 54.62
N PHE A 28 7.49 17.00 54.02
CA PHE A 28 8.77 17.52 54.53
C PHE A 28 9.89 17.19 53.54
N GLY A 29 10.07 18.08 52.57
CA GLY A 29 11.34 18.21 51.84
C GLY A 29 12.34 18.92 52.75
N THR A 30 13.18 18.16 53.45
CA THR A 30 14.41 18.69 54.04
C THR A 30 15.48 17.61 54.03
N VAL A 31 16.38 17.67 53.06
CA VAL A 31 17.55 16.81 52.99
C VAL A 31 18.53 17.30 54.07
N HIS A 32 18.57 16.61 55.20
CA HIS A 32 19.69 16.75 56.14
C HIS A 32 20.94 16.11 55.50
N VAL A 33 21.85 16.96 55.03
CA VAL A 33 23.16 16.54 54.55
C VAL A 33 24.02 16.17 55.75
N PHE A 34 24.05 14.89 56.10
CA PHE A 34 25.08 14.35 56.99
C PHE A 34 26.38 14.21 56.18
N HIS A 35 27.43 14.91 56.60
CA HIS A 35 28.78 14.73 56.07
C HIS A 35 29.31 13.36 56.51
N PHE A 36 29.24 12.37 55.62
CA PHE A 36 30.01 11.14 55.74
C PHE A 36 31.11 11.14 54.67
N HIS A 37 32.35 10.88 55.10
CA HIS A 37 33.44 10.51 54.21
C HIS A 37 33.14 9.13 53.63
N MET A 38 32.43 9.08 52.51
CA MET A 38 32.27 7.86 51.72
C MET A 38 33.48 7.68 50.82
N GLY A 39 34.04 6.46 50.81
CA GLY A 39 35.03 6.07 49.82
C GLY A 39 34.42 5.96 48.42
N ILE A 40 35.24 6.11 47.38
CA ILE A 40 34.82 6.06 45.96
C ILE A 40 33.96 4.81 45.65
N HIS A 41 34.21 3.68 46.34
CA HIS A 41 33.46 2.44 46.19
C HIS A 41 32.00 2.52 46.70
N GLU A 42 31.75 3.26 47.79
CA GLU A 42 30.43 3.40 48.40
C GLU A 42 29.55 4.35 47.58
N LEU A 43 30.16 5.43 47.05
CA LEU A 43 29.54 6.32 46.06
C LEU A 43 29.13 5.57 44.79
N PHE A 44 29.93 4.62 44.33
CA PHE A 44 29.61 3.80 43.15
C PHE A 44 28.41 2.87 43.41
N ILE A 45 28.35 2.23 44.58
CA ILE A 45 27.22 1.35 44.96
C ILE A 45 25.93 2.16 45.11
N PHE A 46 26.01 3.34 45.73
CA PHE A 46 24.87 4.22 45.93
C PHE A 46 24.34 4.76 44.59
N ALA A 47 25.24 5.14 43.66
CA ALA A 47 24.89 5.56 42.30
C ALA A 47 24.23 4.42 41.50
N VAL A 48 24.75 3.19 41.59
CA VAL A 48 24.16 2.02 40.93
C VAL A 48 22.78 1.68 41.51
N GLN A 49 22.56 1.85 42.82
CA GLN A 49 21.25 1.66 43.44
C GLN A 49 20.25 2.77 43.08
N LEU A 50 20.70 4.02 42.96
CA LEU A 50 19.88 5.14 42.45
C LEU A 50 19.50 4.95 40.98
N ILE A 51 20.41 4.48 40.13
CA ILE A 51 20.13 4.10 38.75
C ILE A 51 19.12 2.95 38.73
N ARG A 52 19.27 1.93 39.58
CA ARG A 52 18.31 0.82 39.70
C ARG A 52 16.93 1.30 40.17
N LEU A 53 16.85 2.22 41.13
CA LEU A 53 15.60 2.78 41.63
C LEU A 53 14.91 3.68 40.60
N HIS A 54 15.66 4.51 39.86
CA HIS A 54 15.13 5.27 38.71
C HIS A 54 14.63 4.33 37.61
N SER A 55 15.37 3.27 37.29
CA SER A 55 14.92 2.28 36.30
C SER A 55 13.70 1.47 36.78
N CYS A 56 13.51 1.32 38.09
CA CYS A 56 12.37 0.60 38.67
C CYS A 56 11.11 1.49 38.71
N TRP A 57 11.27 2.80 38.95
CA TRP A 57 10.18 3.78 38.82
C TRP A 57 9.79 4.01 37.35
N SER A 58 10.74 3.95 36.40
CA SER A 58 10.42 3.98 34.97
C SER A 58 9.78 2.68 34.46
N LEU A 59 9.87 1.59 35.22
CA LEU A 59 9.24 0.31 34.90
C LEU A 59 7.82 0.19 35.48
N GLU A 60 7.46 0.93 36.52
CA GLU A 60 6.05 0.98 36.99
C GLU A 60 5.18 1.93 36.15
N HIS A 61 5.79 2.86 35.41
CA HIS A 61 5.24 3.41 34.17
C HIS A 61 5.54 2.49 32.98
N LEU A 62 5.26 1.19 33.14
CA LEU A 62 5.00 0.28 32.03
C LEU A 62 3.89 0.93 31.20
N THR A 63 4.35 1.60 30.15
CA THR A 63 3.60 2.39 29.17
C THR A 63 2.23 1.76 28.94
N ALA A 64 1.16 2.47 29.28
CA ALA A 64 -0.13 2.13 28.70
C ALA A 64 0.11 2.03 27.19
N SER A 65 -0.10 0.83 26.61
CA SER A 65 0.14 0.68 25.18
C SER A 65 -0.78 1.69 24.48
N MET A 66 -0.23 2.44 23.52
CA MET A 66 -1.02 3.31 22.66
C MET A 66 -2.24 2.54 22.16
N LYS A 67 -3.40 3.17 22.16
CA LYS A 67 -4.66 2.56 21.74
C LYS A 67 -5.22 3.25 20.52
N ILE A 68 -5.75 2.46 19.60
CA ILE A 68 -6.58 2.98 18.51
C ILE A 68 -7.89 3.49 19.12
N THR A 69 -8.25 4.74 18.81
CA THR A 69 -9.43 5.40 19.37
C THR A 69 -10.54 5.59 18.35
N LYS A 70 -10.22 5.74 17.07
CA LYS A 70 -11.20 6.00 16.02
C LYS A 70 -10.69 5.61 14.64
N LEU A 71 -11.62 5.18 13.78
CA LEU A 71 -11.43 5.06 12.35
C LEU A 71 -12.43 6.00 11.66
N THR A 72 -11.97 6.84 10.73
CA THR A 72 -12.82 7.76 9.95
C THR A 72 -12.55 7.59 8.45
N THR A 73 -13.58 7.29 7.67
CA THR A 73 -13.50 7.19 6.21
C THR A 73 -13.91 8.51 5.54
N TYR A 74 -13.23 8.85 4.44
CA TYR A 74 -13.49 10.03 3.64
C TYR A 74 -13.57 9.63 2.16
N ARG A 75 -14.79 9.50 1.62
CA ARG A 75 -14.99 9.38 0.17
C ARG A 75 -14.69 10.73 -0.46
N ILE A 76 -13.83 10.78 -1.48
CA ILE A 76 -13.37 12.02 -2.10
C ILE A 76 -13.24 11.87 -3.62
N ALA A 77 -13.24 13.00 -4.32
CA ALA A 77 -12.94 13.03 -5.74
C ALA A 77 -11.48 12.56 -6.00
N PRO A 78 -11.18 12.03 -7.20
CA PRO A 78 -12.11 11.75 -8.29
C PRO A 78 -12.98 10.50 -8.04
N ARG A 79 -12.46 9.49 -7.34
CA ARG A 79 -13.17 8.23 -7.00
C ARG A 79 -12.51 7.46 -5.85
N TRP A 80 -11.82 8.17 -4.94
CA TRP A 80 -11.03 7.56 -3.87
C TRP A 80 -11.78 7.52 -2.55
N MET A 81 -11.26 6.73 -1.62
CA MET A 81 -11.67 6.77 -0.23
C MET A 81 -10.45 6.66 0.67
N LEU A 82 -10.23 7.69 1.49
CA LEU A 82 -9.16 7.70 2.48
C LEU A 82 -9.70 7.21 3.83
N LEU A 83 -8.81 6.62 4.62
CA LEU A 83 -9.05 6.19 5.98
C LEU A 83 -8.05 6.88 6.90
N LYS A 84 -8.56 7.51 7.95
CA LYS A 84 -7.80 8.03 9.08
C LYS A 84 -7.98 7.13 10.29
N ILE A 85 -6.87 6.72 10.92
CA ILE A 85 -6.86 6.02 12.20
C ILE A 85 -6.24 6.92 13.26
N ASP A 86 -7.04 7.28 14.28
CA ASP A 86 -6.60 8.05 15.43
C ASP A 86 -6.15 7.15 16.59
N THR A 87 -5.18 7.64 17.37
CA THR A 87 -4.70 6.98 18.59
C THR A 87 -4.82 7.90 19.80
N ASP A 88 -4.82 7.32 21.00
CA ASP A 88 -4.86 8.06 22.28
C ASP A 88 -3.58 8.87 22.56
N ALA A 89 -2.50 8.59 21.85
CA ALA A 89 -1.25 9.34 21.89
C ALA A 89 -1.19 10.49 20.87
N GLY A 90 -2.26 10.72 20.09
CA GLY A 90 -2.32 11.78 19.08
C GLY A 90 -1.56 11.48 17.79
N ILE A 91 -1.01 10.27 17.62
CA ILE A 91 -0.42 9.82 16.36
C ILE A 91 -1.53 9.32 15.44
N VAL A 92 -1.53 9.81 14.20
CA VAL A 92 -2.52 9.49 13.18
C VAL A 92 -1.89 8.73 12.03
N GLY A 93 -2.57 7.67 11.59
CA GLY A 93 -2.24 6.91 10.39
C GLY A 93 -3.23 7.15 9.26
N TRP A 94 -2.73 7.17 8.03
CA TRP A 94 -3.54 7.28 6.82
C TRP A 94 -3.44 6.03 5.94
N GLY A 95 -4.57 5.63 5.39
CA GLY A 95 -4.73 4.51 4.47
C GLY A 95 -5.72 4.84 3.36
N GLU A 96 -5.79 4.01 2.33
CA GLU A 96 -6.64 4.23 1.16
C GLU A 96 -7.42 2.95 0.79
N PRO A 97 -8.44 2.57 1.59
CA PRO A 97 -9.29 1.46 1.27
C PRO A 97 -10.25 1.87 0.16
N ILE A 98 -10.12 1.31 -1.03
CA ILE A 98 -11.07 1.55 -2.12
C ILE A 98 -11.24 0.29 -2.94
N ILE A 99 -12.39 0.19 -3.59
CA ILE A 99 -12.57 -0.60 -4.79
C ILE A 99 -13.49 0.22 -5.69
N GLU A 100 -13.04 0.47 -6.91
CA GLU A 100 -13.72 1.34 -7.84
C GLU A 100 -15.13 0.82 -8.10
N GLY A 101 -16.12 1.72 -7.96
CA GLY A 101 -17.52 1.38 -8.16
C GLY A 101 -18.19 0.61 -7.02
N ARG A 102 -17.52 0.29 -5.91
CA ARG A 102 -18.16 -0.23 -4.67
C ARG A 102 -17.67 0.45 -3.38
N ALA A 103 -17.26 1.72 -3.45
CA ALA A 103 -16.77 2.51 -2.31
C ALA A 103 -17.64 2.39 -1.04
N ARG A 104 -18.97 2.51 -1.16
CA ARG A 104 -19.90 2.40 -0.01
C ARG A 104 -19.84 1.03 0.69
N THR A 105 -19.66 -0.05 -0.08
CA THR A 105 -19.59 -1.39 0.49
C THR A 105 -18.28 -1.59 1.25
N VAL A 106 -17.17 -1.07 0.71
CA VAL A 106 -15.87 -1.07 1.40
C VAL A 106 -15.92 -0.18 2.65
N GLU A 107 -16.61 0.96 2.59
CA GLU A 107 -16.80 1.85 3.74
C GLU A 107 -17.48 1.11 4.90
N MET A 108 -18.55 0.37 4.61
CA MET A 108 -19.21 -0.48 5.61
C MET A 108 -18.30 -1.61 6.11
N ALA A 109 -17.52 -2.24 5.24
CA ALA A 109 -16.57 -3.29 5.64
C ALA A 109 -15.49 -2.74 6.61
N VAL A 110 -14.98 -1.52 6.37
CA VAL A 110 -14.08 -0.84 7.32
C VAL A 110 -14.77 -0.60 8.67
N GLN A 111 -16.03 -0.18 8.66
CA GLN A 111 -16.82 0.00 9.89
C GLN A 111 -17.02 -1.32 10.65
N GLU A 112 -17.34 -2.41 9.96
CA GLU A 112 -17.49 -3.75 10.55
C GLU A 112 -16.19 -4.31 11.13
N MET A 113 -15.02 -3.81 10.69
CA MET A 113 -13.71 -4.18 11.24
C MET A 113 -13.33 -3.39 12.50
N GLN A 114 -14.00 -2.27 12.81
CA GLN A 114 -13.70 -1.45 14.00
C GLN A 114 -13.68 -2.23 15.32
N PRO A 115 -14.59 -3.19 15.60
CA PRO A 115 -14.57 -3.95 16.84
C PRO A 115 -13.27 -4.76 17.07
N TYR A 116 -12.54 -5.09 16.02
CA TYR A 116 -11.23 -5.75 16.13
C TYR A 116 -10.09 -4.77 16.43
N LEU A 117 -10.30 -3.46 16.30
CA LEU A 117 -9.26 -2.43 16.26
C LEU A 117 -9.36 -1.46 17.43
N ILE A 118 -10.56 -0.96 17.75
CA ILE A 118 -10.74 0.03 18.82
C ILE A 118 -10.26 -0.54 20.16
N GLY A 119 -9.43 0.23 20.87
CA GLY A 119 -8.82 -0.18 22.14
C GLY A 119 -7.65 -1.17 22.00
N GLN A 120 -7.26 -1.54 20.77
CA GLN A 120 -6.08 -2.37 20.53
C GLN A 120 -4.81 -1.54 20.35
N ASP A 121 -3.67 -2.21 20.55
CA ASP A 121 -2.34 -1.64 20.29
C ASP A 121 -2.05 -1.60 18.78
N PRO A 122 -1.89 -0.42 18.15
CA PRO A 122 -1.61 -0.32 16.72
C PRO A 122 -0.24 -0.90 16.34
N ALA A 123 0.68 -1.12 17.30
CA ALA A 123 1.96 -1.75 17.01
C ALA A 123 1.82 -3.24 16.64
N ARG A 124 0.70 -3.89 16.96
CA ARG A 124 0.44 -5.32 16.71
C ARG A 124 -0.11 -5.59 15.31
N ILE A 125 0.43 -4.95 14.28
CA ILE A 125 -0.06 -5.02 12.89
C ILE A 125 -0.35 -6.46 12.42
N ASN A 126 0.58 -7.40 12.62
CA ASN A 126 0.37 -8.80 12.21
C ASN A 126 -0.83 -9.48 12.90
N ASP A 127 -1.05 -9.17 14.18
CA ASP A 127 -2.17 -9.70 14.96
C ASP A 127 -3.49 -9.11 14.45
N LEU A 128 -3.54 -7.78 14.29
CA LEU A 128 -4.71 -7.06 13.78
C LEU A 128 -5.05 -7.47 12.34
N TRP A 129 -4.05 -7.61 11.48
CA TRP A 129 -4.22 -8.10 10.11
C TRP A 129 -4.84 -9.50 10.11
N HIS A 130 -4.35 -10.40 10.97
CA HIS A 130 -4.93 -11.74 11.10
C HIS A 130 -6.33 -11.69 11.70
N ALA A 131 -6.59 -10.89 12.73
CA ALA A 131 -7.91 -10.73 13.32
C ALA A 131 -8.94 -10.30 12.27
N MET A 132 -8.62 -9.31 11.43
CA MET A 132 -9.50 -8.87 10.35
C MET A 132 -9.65 -9.94 9.26
N TYR A 133 -8.56 -10.61 8.85
CA TYR A 133 -8.58 -11.57 7.74
C TYR A 133 -9.30 -12.89 8.08
N ARG A 134 -9.16 -13.39 9.32
CA ARG A 134 -9.68 -14.72 9.72
C ARG A 134 -10.61 -14.72 10.93
N GLY A 135 -10.75 -13.61 11.64
CA GLY A 135 -11.60 -13.51 12.84
C GLY A 135 -13.09 -13.50 12.51
N GLY A 136 -13.47 -12.94 11.35
CA GLY A 136 -14.85 -12.92 10.84
C GLY A 136 -15.33 -14.21 10.15
N PHE A 137 -14.63 -15.33 10.32
CA PHE A 137 -14.91 -16.65 9.73
C PHE A 137 -14.59 -16.79 8.24
N TYR A 138 -15.40 -16.24 7.33
CA TYR A 138 -15.14 -16.30 5.89
C TYR A 138 -14.02 -15.33 5.50
N ARG A 139 -13.17 -15.72 4.55
CA ARG A 139 -11.91 -15.01 4.26
C ARG A 139 -11.98 -14.23 2.96
N GLY A 140 -11.54 -12.98 3.01
CA GLY A 140 -11.13 -12.19 1.86
C GLY A 140 -12.22 -11.92 0.82
N GLY A 141 -11.84 -11.95 -0.44
CA GLY A 141 -12.61 -11.35 -1.53
C GLY A 141 -12.31 -9.84 -1.64
N SER A 142 -12.70 -9.26 -2.77
CA SER A 142 -12.30 -7.90 -3.14
C SER A 142 -12.68 -6.85 -2.10
N ILE A 143 -13.91 -6.88 -1.59
CA ILE A 143 -14.39 -5.93 -0.55
C ILE A 143 -13.56 -6.00 0.74
N LEU A 144 -13.42 -7.20 1.32
CA LEU A 144 -12.78 -7.36 2.63
C LEU A 144 -11.27 -7.13 2.53
N MET A 145 -10.63 -7.60 1.45
CA MET A 145 -9.20 -7.40 1.27
C MET A 145 -8.86 -5.92 0.99
N SER A 146 -9.72 -5.17 0.29
CA SER A 146 -9.55 -3.72 0.16
C SER A 146 -9.72 -2.95 1.48
N ALA A 147 -10.69 -3.35 2.31
CA ALA A 147 -10.84 -2.77 3.65
C ALA A 147 -9.62 -3.06 4.54
N ILE A 148 -9.15 -4.32 4.56
CA ILE A 148 -7.93 -4.72 5.28
C ILE A 148 -6.73 -3.93 4.78
N ALA A 149 -6.59 -3.76 3.47
CA ALA A 149 -5.47 -3.07 2.86
C ALA A 149 -5.35 -1.61 3.32
N GLY A 150 -6.46 -0.85 3.29
CA GLY A 150 -6.44 0.53 3.78
C GLY A 150 -6.16 0.62 5.29
N ILE A 151 -6.68 -0.31 6.10
CA ILE A 151 -6.37 -0.35 7.53
C ILE A 151 -4.89 -0.68 7.75
N ASP A 152 -4.34 -1.65 7.04
CA ASP A 152 -2.94 -2.07 7.11
C ASP A 152 -1.98 -0.92 6.76
N GLN A 153 -2.27 -0.17 5.69
CA GLN A 153 -1.52 1.02 5.30
C GLN A 153 -1.46 2.05 6.44
N ALA A 154 -2.61 2.36 7.05
CA ALA A 154 -2.69 3.31 8.17
C ALA A 154 -1.96 2.83 9.43
N LEU A 155 -2.00 1.53 9.72
CA LEU A 155 -1.26 0.95 10.85
C LEU A 155 0.26 1.02 10.62
N TRP A 156 0.72 0.76 9.39
CA TRP A 156 2.13 0.94 9.02
C TRP A 156 2.56 2.41 9.06
N ASP A 157 1.68 3.32 8.65
CA ASP A 157 1.92 4.77 8.76
C ASP A 157 2.12 5.18 10.24
N ILE A 158 1.24 4.74 11.14
CA ILE A 158 1.39 4.95 12.59
C ILE A 158 2.73 4.38 13.07
N LYS A 159 3.06 3.16 12.69
CA LYS A 159 4.29 2.50 13.14
C LYS A 159 5.53 3.27 12.69
N GLY A 160 5.60 3.70 11.43
CA GLY A 160 6.72 4.51 10.95
C GLY A 160 6.82 5.85 11.67
N LYS A 161 5.69 6.52 11.93
CA LYS A 161 5.64 7.78 12.70
C LYS A 161 6.09 7.59 14.15
N VAL A 162 5.67 6.52 14.82
CA VAL A 162 6.11 6.14 16.18
C VAL A 162 7.63 5.97 16.25
N HIS A 163 8.21 5.33 15.23
CA HIS A 163 9.66 5.09 15.18
C HIS A 163 10.46 6.23 14.53
N GLY A 164 9.81 7.28 14.04
CA GLY A 164 10.47 8.40 13.38
C GLY A 164 11.19 8.02 12.07
N VAL A 165 10.75 6.95 11.39
CA VAL A 165 11.38 6.46 10.15
C VAL A 165 10.35 6.11 9.08
N PRO A 166 10.71 6.18 7.78
CA PRO A 166 9.89 5.64 6.71
C PRO A 166 9.64 4.14 6.87
N VAL A 167 8.51 3.63 6.39
CA VAL A 167 8.14 2.21 6.53
C VAL A 167 9.17 1.27 5.91
N TYR A 168 9.79 1.60 4.77
CA TYR A 168 10.82 0.78 4.14
C TYR A 168 12.02 0.53 5.08
N GLN A 169 12.34 1.44 6.00
CA GLN A 169 13.41 1.23 7.00
C GLN A 169 13.02 0.15 8.01
N LEU A 170 11.74 0.08 8.39
CA LEU A 170 11.22 -0.98 9.26
C LEU A 170 11.17 -2.33 8.55
N LEU A 171 11.05 -2.33 7.22
CA LEU A 171 11.00 -3.50 6.36
C LEU A 171 12.39 -4.01 5.92
N GLY A 172 13.48 -3.46 6.47
CA GLY A 172 14.85 -3.92 6.21
C GLY A 172 15.74 -2.93 5.44
N GLY A 173 15.21 -1.77 5.06
CA GLY A 173 15.95 -0.72 4.37
C GLY A 173 15.91 -0.84 2.84
N LEU A 174 16.56 0.12 2.18
CA LEU A 174 16.53 0.23 0.72
C LEU A 174 17.31 -0.90 0.04
N VAL A 175 16.69 -1.56 -0.94
CA VAL A 175 17.36 -2.44 -1.92
C VAL A 175 17.67 -1.71 -3.24
N ARG A 176 17.15 -0.49 -3.42
CA ARG A 176 17.38 0.41 -4.57
C ARG A 176 17.28 1.88 -4.16
N ASP A 177 17.97 2.75 -4.89
CA ASP A 177 18.01 4.21 -4.60
C ASP A 177 16.86 5.01 -5.24
N ARG A 178 16.22 4.46 -6.26
CA ARG A 178 15.11 5.07 -7.01
C ARG A 178 14.28 4.00 -7.69
N MET A 179 12.99 4.26 -7.90
CA MET A 179 12.05 3.33 -8.53
C MET A 179 11.66 3.84 -9.92
N LYS A 180 11.69 2.97 -10.93
CA LYS A 180 11.26 3.30 -12.30
C LYS A 180 9.74 3.41 -12.32
N THR A 181 9.22 4.52 -12.81
CA THR A 181 7.77 4.70 -12.95
C THR A 181 7.35 4.62 -14.42
N TYR A 182 6.11 4.22 -14.64
CA TYR A 182 5.44 4.36 -15.93
C TYR A 182 4.09 5.06 -15.73
N SER A 183 3.62 5.71 -16.79
CA SER A 183 2.33 6.42 -16.77
C SER A 183 1.37 5.78 -17.74
N TRP A 184 0.13 5.61 -17.33
CA TRP A 184 -0.93 5.28 -18.27
C TRP A 184 -1.21 6.47 -19.20
N VAL A 185 -1.39 6.18 -20.49
CA VAL A 185 -1.75 7.16 -21.53
C VAL A 185 -2.94 6.62 -22.31
N GLY A 186 -4.05 7.32 -22.19
CA GLY A 186 -5.26 7.07 -22.96
C GLY A 186 -5.50 8.11 -24.04
N GLY A 187 -6.60 7.92 -24.75
CA GLY A 187 -7.02 8.71 -25.90
C GLY A 187 -7.83 7.82 -26.84
N ASP A 188 -8.93 8.38 -27.36
CA ASP A 188 -9.88 7.65 -28.21
C ASP A 188 -9.24 7.30 -29.55
N ARG A 189 -8.30 8.14 -30.04
CA ARG A 189 -7.57 7.92 -31.28
C ARG A 189 -6.08 7.69 -31.03
N PRO A 190 -5.39 6.94 -31.91
CA PRO A 190 -3.93 6.80 -31.82
C PRO A 190 -3.19 8.14 -31.76
N SER A 191 -3.68 9.16 -32.49
CA SER A 191 -3.12 10.52 -32.48
C SER A 191 -3.12 11.17 -31.10
N ASP A 192 -4.15 10.91 -30.30
CA ASP A 192 -4.29 11.49 -28.96
C ASP A 192 -3.29 10.84 -28.00
N VAL A 193 -3.11 9.52 -28.14
CA VAL A 193 -2.13 8.75 -27.39
C VAL A 193 -0.71 9.18 -27.76
N ILE A 194 -0.41 9.37 -29.05
CA ILE A 194 0.88 9.89 -29.52
C ILE A 194 1.15 11.29 -28.93
N ALA A 195 0.15 12.17 -28.91
CA ALA A 195 0.29 13.49 -28.29
C ALA A 195 0.58 13.39 -26.78
N GLY A 196 -0.15 12.51 -26.06
CA GLY A 196 0.06 12.25 -24.63
C GLY A 196 1.46 11.72 -24.32
N ILE A 197 1.92 10.71 -25.07
CA ILE A 197 3.27 10.15 -24.97
C ILE A 197 4.31 11.24 -25.21
N THR A 198 4.13 12.07 -26.25
CA THR A 198 5.06 13.17 -26.57
C THR A 198 5.17 14.17 -25.42
N SER A 199 4.03 14.54 -24.82
CA SER A 199 3.99 15.45 -23.67
C SER A 199 4.76 14.88 -22.47
N LEU A 200 4.49 13.63 -22.10
CA LEU A 200 5.15 12.97 -20.96
C LEU A 200 6.64 12.69 -21.22
N ARG A 201 7.02 12.45 -22.48
CA ARG A 201 8.43 12.31 -22.87
C ARG A 201 9.20 13.61 -22.66
N ASN A 202 8.58 14.76 -22.94
CA ASN A 202 9.18 16.06 -22.63
C ASN A 202 9.33 16.28 -21.11
N ALA A 203 8.53 15.60 -20.29
CA ALA A 203 8.68 15.56 -18.83
C ALA A 203 9.67 14.48 -18.34
N GLY A 204 10.31 13.74 -19.26
CA GLY A 204 11.37 12.78 -18.97
C GLY A 204 10.92 11.32 -18.85
N PHE A 205 9.67 10.99 -19.18
CA PHE A 205 9.20 9.60 -19.24
C PHE A 205 9.63 8.91 -20.54
N ASP A 206 9.86 7.60 -20.46
CA ASP A 206 10.15 6.73 -21.60
C ASP A 206 9.33 5.42 -21.56
N THR A 207 8.56 5.19 -20.50
CA THR A 207 7.82 3.94 -20.25
C THR A 207 6.35 4.26 -19.98
N PHE A 208 5.46 3.59 -20.71
CA PHE A 208 4.03 3.89 -20.72
C PHE A 208 3.15 2.64 -20.57
N LYS A 209 1.89 2.82 -20.19
CA LYS A 209 0.84 1.79 -20.30
C LYS A 209 -0.30 2.32 -21.17
N LEU A 210 -0.77 1.51 -22.11
CA LEU A 210 -1.75 1.91 -23.12
C LEU A 210 -2.92 0.93 -23.10
N ASN A 211 -4.13 1.41 -23.35
CA ASN A 211 -5.23 0.50 -23.67
C ASN A 211 -4.95 -0.19 -25.01
N GLY A 212 -5.17 -1.50 -25.09
CA GLY A 212 -4.92 -2.28 -26.29
C GLY A 212 -6.06 -2.23 -27.31
N THR A 213 -7.28 -2.43 -26.86
CA THR A 213 -8.48 -2.49 -27.71
C THR A 213 -9.73 -2.07 -26.93
N GLU A 214 -10.81 -1.80 -27.65
CA GLU A 214 -12.18 -1.83 -27.11
C GLU A 214 -12.60 -3.27 -26.79
N GLU A 215 -13.88 -3.52 -26.48
CA GLU A 215 -14.38 -4.86 -26.23
C GLU A 215 -14.23 -5.81 -27.44
N LEU A 216 -13.71 -7.01 -27.21
CA LEU A 216 -13.78 -8.12 -28.18
C LEU A 216 -14.79 -9.16 -27.71
N GLY A 217 -15.61 -9.65 -28.64
CA GLY A 217 -16.52 -10.76 -28.40
C GLY A 217 -15.79 -12.08 -28.09
N MET A 218 -16.55 -13.12 -27.71
CA MET A 218 -16.00 -14.44 -27.40
C MET A 218 -15.29 -15.11 -28.60
N ILE A 219 -15.83 -14.90 -29.79
CA ILE A 219 -15.15 -15.09 -31.08
C ILE A 219 -15.50 -13.85 -31.88
N ASP A 220 -14.49 -13.10 -32.30
CA ASP A 220 -14.67 -11.85 -33.04
C ASP A 220 -14.03 -11.93 -34.43
N SER A 221 -14.12 -10.84 -35.17
CA SER A 221 -13.66 -10.72 -36.54
C SER A 221 -12.16 -10.43 -36.64
N ALA A 222 -11.55 -10.84 -37.75
CA ALA A 222 -10.20 -10.43 -38.11
C ALA A 222 -10.07 -8.90 -38.18
N MET A 223 -11.12 -8.20 -38.63
CA MET A 223 -11.17 -6.74 -38.68
C MET A 223 -10.98 -6.10 -37.30
N ALA A 224 -11.54 -6.68 -36.23
CA ALA A 224 -11.37 -6.16 -34.88
C ALA A 224 -9.93 -6.37 -34.36
N ILE A 225 -9.30 -7.50 -34.71
CA ILE A 225 -7.88 -7.75 -34.44
C ILE A 225 -7.00 -6.77 -35.20
N ASP A 226 -7.24 -6.60 -36.50
CA ASP A 226 -6.49 -5.68 -37.36
C ASP A 226 -6.56 -4.24 -36.82
N ALA A 227 -7.74 -3.79 -36.37
CA ALA A 227 -7.91 -2.46 -35.78
C ALA A 227 -7.11 -2.27 -34.47
N ALA A 228 -7.14 -3.26 -33.57
CA ALA A 228 -6.34 -3.23 -32.34
C ALA A 228 -4.83 -3.19 -32.65
N VAL A 229 -4.39 -3.98 -33.63
CA VAL A 229 -3.00 -4.07 -34.06
C VAL A 229 -2.55 -2.78 -34.76
N GLU A 230 -3.36 -2.21 -35.65
CA GLU A 230 -3.08 -0.97 -36.37
C GLU A 230 -2.86 0.20 -35.41
N ARG A 231 -3.68 0.31 -34.36
CA ARG A 231 -3.51 1.31 -33.31
C ARG A 231 -2.11 1.23 -32.66
N ILE A 232 -1.66 0.03 -32.33
CA ILE A 232 -0.33 -0.18 -31.73
C ILE A 232 0.78 0.04 -32.76
N ALA A 233 0.55 -0.35 -34.01
CA ALA A 233 1.46 -0.14 -35.12
C ALA A 233 1.75 1.35 -35.34
N GLU A 234 0.72 2.19 -35.35
CA GLU A 234 0.86 3.65 -35.48
C GLU A 234 1.70 4.25 -34.35
N ILE A 235 1.45 3.84 -33.10
CA ILE A 235 2.20 4.32 -31.94
C ILE A 235 3.67 3.88 -32.04
N ARG A 236 3.93 2.61 -32.38
CA ARG A 236 5.31 2.12 -32.55
C ARG A 236 6.00 2.80 -33.73
N ALA A 237 5.31 3.09 -34.82
CA ALA A 237 5.88 3.82 -35.97
C ALA A 237 6.29 5.26 -35.59
N ALA A 238 5.50 5.94 -34.75
CA ALA A 238 5.79 7.30 -34.31
C ALA A 238 7.05 7.42 -33.43
N PHE A 239 7.32 6.44 -32.57
CA PHE A 239 8.39 6.53 -31.57
C PHE A 239 9.55 5.55 -31.77
N GLY A 240 9.38 4.53 -32.62
CA GLY A 240 10.34 3.43 -32.77
C GLY A 240 10.61 2.74 -31.43
N SER A 241 11.85 2.34 -31.19
CA SER A 241 12.30 1.73 -29.92
C SER A 241 12.82 2.76 -28.91
N THR A 242 12.44 4.04 -29.04
CA THR A 242 12.89 5.10 -28.09
C THR A 242 12.03 5.22 -26.85
N ILE A 243 10.93 4.46 -26.81
CA ILE A 243 10.03 4.31 -25.67
C ILE A 243 9.68 2.82 -25.48
N GLU A 244 9.30 2.47 -24.27
CA GLU A 244 8.68 1.21 -23.90
C GLU A 244 7.20 1.42 -23.58
N PHE A 245 6.36 0.43 -23.90
CA PHE A 245 4.96 0.47 -23.50
C PHE A 245 4.41 -0.92 -23.20
N GLY A 246 3.67 -1.03 -22.11
CA GLY A 246 2.76 -2.15 -21.86
C GLY A 246 1.41 -1.92 -22.54
N ILE A 247 0.73 -3.01 -22.89
CA ILE A 247 -0.62 -3.00 -23.46
C ILE A 247 -1.58 -3.65 -22.47
N ASP A 248 -2.60 -2.92 -22.08
CA ASP A 248 -3.62 -3.35 -21.12
C ASP A 248 -4.94 -3.63 -21.83
N PHE A 249 -5.44 -4.85 -21.67
CA PHE A 249 -6.70 -5.30 -22.26
C PHE A 249 -7.88 -5.30 -21.28
N HIS A 250 -7.65 -5.04 -19.99
CA HIS A 250 -8.71 -5.04 -18.96
C HIS A 250 -9.54 -6.34 -18.94
N GLY A 251 -8.99 -7.48 -19.37
CA GLY A 251 -9.74 -8.73 -19.52
C GLY A 251 -10.82 -8.71 -20.63
N ARG A 252 -10.86 -7.70 -21.49
CA ARG A 252 -11.85 -7.54 -22.57
C ARG A 252 -11.54 -8.36 -23.82
N VAL A 253 -10.51 -9.18 -23.77
CA VAL A 253 -10.14 -10.12 -24.83
C VAL A 253 -10.50 -11.52 -24.38
N SER A 254 -11.35 -12.18 -25.15
CA SER A 254 -11.71 -13.56 -24.88
C SER A 254 -10.55 -14.51 -25.19
N ALA A 255 -10.45 -15.61 -24.43
CA ALA A 255 -9.40 -16.61 -24.59
C ALA A 255 -9.22 -17.15 -26.04
N PRO A 256 -10.29 -17.34 -26.86
CA PRO A 256 -10.13 -17.73 -28.26
C PRO A 256 -9.43 -16.69 -29.13
N MET A 257 -9.64 -15.40 -28.87
CA MET A 257 -9.06 -14.29 -29.64
C MET A 257 -7.66 -13.89 -29.14
N ALA A 258 -7.34 -14.15 -27.87
CA ALA A 258 -6.08 -13.75 -27.24
C ALA A 258 -4.84 -14.25 -28.00
N LYS A 259 -4.83 -15.49 -28.48
CA LYS A 259 -3.65 -16.07 -29.16
C LYS A 259 -3.32 -15.39 -30.49
N VAL A 260 -4.34 -15.15 -31.31
CA VAL A 260 -4.13 -14.47 -32.59
C VAL A 260 -3.70 -13.03 -32.36
N LEU A 261 -4.33 -12.33 -31.40
CA LEU A 261 -3.96 -10.97 -31.04
C LEU A 261 -2.52 -10.86 -30.57
N LEU A 262 -2.10 -11.70 -29.63
CA LEU A 262 -0.73 -11.71 -29.10
C LEU A 262 0.30 -11.94 -30.21
N ARG A 263 0.02 -12.86 -31.13
CA ARG A 263 0.90 -13.15 -32.27
C ARG A 263 1.06 -11.95 -33.19
N GLU A 264 -0.03 -11.28 -33.53
CA GLU A 264 0.00 -10.09 -34.41
C GLU A 264 0.63 -8.87 -33.73
N LEU A 265 0.70 -8.86 -32.39
CA LEU A 265 1.37 -7.79 -31.63
C LEU A 265 2.89 -7.98 -31.48
N GLU A 266 3.43 -9.19 -31.72
CA GLU A 266 4.87 -9.48 -31.56
C GLU A 266 5.81 -8.53 -32.32
N PRO A 267 5.53 -8.15 -33.60
CA PRO A 267 6.40 -7.24 -34.34
C PRO A 267 6.58 -5.87 -33.68
N TYR A 268 5.62 -5.44 -32.85
CA TYR A 268 5.63 -4.14 -32.18
C TYR A 268 6.27 -4.19 -30.80
N ARG A 269 6.65 -5.38 -30.32
CA ARG A 269 7.46 -5.62 -29.13
C ARG A 269 6.98 -4.79 -27.92
N PRO A 270 5.72 -4.94 -27.47
CA PRO A 270 5.30 -4.33 -26.21
C PRO A 270 6.14 -4.88 -25.06
N LEU A 271 6.36 -4.05 -24.04
CA LEU A 271 7.10 -4.41 -22.83
C LEU A 271 6.39 -5.55 -22.09
N PHE A 272 5.07 -5.51 -22.05
CA PHE A 272 4.21 -6.57 -21.55
C PHE A 272 2.80 -6.46 -22.14
N VAL A 273 2.03 -7.53 -22.02
CA VAL A 273 0.57 -7.53 -22.20
C VAL A 273 -0.09 -7.87 -20.87
N GLU A 274 -0.94 -6.96 -20.39
CA GLU A 274 -1.66 -7.01 -19.11
C GLU A 274 -3.10 -7.50 -19.31
N GLU A 275 -3.52 -8.41 -18.42
CA GLU A 275 -4.85 -9.05 -18.38
C GLU A 275 -5.37 -9.44 -19.78
N PRO A 276 -4.62 -10.26 -20.57
CA PRO A 276 -5.06 -10.72 -21.89
C PRO A 276 -6.30 -11.62 -21.84
N VAL A 277 -6.62 -12.15 -20.66
CA VAL A 277 -7.81 -12.91 -20.30
C VAL A 277 -8.15 -12.56 -18.85
N LEU A 278 -9.35 -12.92 -18.39
CA LEU A 278 -9.77 -12.67 -17.02
C LEU A 278 -8.98 -13.50 -16.00
N ALA A 279 -8.75 -12.95 -14.81
CA ALA A 279 -8.01 -13.62 -13.73
C ALA A 279 -8.63 -14.96 -13.29
N GLU A 280 -9.95 -15.12 -13.38
CA GLU A 280 -10.64 -16.39 -13.12
C GLU A 280 -10.23 -17.50 -14.09
N GLN A 281 -9.62 -17.14 -15.23
CA GLN A 281 -9.14 -18.03 -16.28
C GLN A 281 -7.62 -18.21 -16.20
N ALA A 282 -7.04 -18.13 -15.00
CA ALA A 282 -5.59 -18.22 -14.80
C ALA A 282 -4.94 -19.48 -15.41
N GLU A 283 -5.70 -20.55 -15.63
CA GLU A 283 -5.24 -21.77 -16.31
C GLU A 283 -4.84 -21.54 -17.78
N TYR A 284 -5.17 -20.39 -18.36
CA TYR A 284 -4.78 -20.02 -19.72
C TYR A 284 -3.43 -19.31 -19.80
N TYR A 285 -2.90 -18.72 -18.73
CA TYR A 285 -1.61 -18.03 -18.76
C TYR A 285 -0.47 -18.91 -19.31
N PRO A 286 -0.29 -20.18 -18.90
CA PRO A 286 0.74 -21.04 -19.47
C PRO A 286 0.53 -21.30 -20.97
N ARG A 287 -0.73 -21.39 -21.42
CA ARG A 287 -1.06 -21.65 -22.83
C ARG A 287 -0.83 -20.43 -23.70
N LEU A 288 -1.07 -19.23 -23.17
CA LEU A 288 -0.83 -17.97 -23.85
C LEU A 288 0.68 -17.68 -23.92
N ALA A 289 1.40 -17.84 -22.81
CA ALA A 289 2.85 -17.66 -22.77
C ALA A 289 3.60 -18.61 -23.72
N ASN A 290 3.10 -19.84 -23.92
CA ASN A 290 3.67 -20.76 -24.92
C ASN A 290 3.37 -20.37 -26.38
N SER A 291 2.49 -19.39 -26.62
CA SER A 291 2.10 -18.95 -27.97
C SER A 291 2.66 -17.59 -28.37
N THR A 292 3.36 -16.89 -27.47
CA THR A 292 3.96 -15.59 -27.74
C THR A 292 5.28 -15.43 -27.01
N SER A 293 6.14 -14.57 -27.55
CA SER A 293 7.36 -14.08 -26.89
C SER A 293 7.13 -12.86 -26.00
N ILE A 294 5.93 -12.27 -26.03
CA ILE A 294 5.59 -11.08 -25.24
C ILE A 294 5.43 -11.47 -23.75
N PRO A 295 6.08 -10.74 -22.81
CA PRO A 295 5.86 -10.93 -21.38
C PRO A 295 4.39 -10.72 -21.00
N LEU A 296 3.82 -11.65 -20.22
CA LEU A 296 2.46 -11.51 -19.71
C LEU A 296 2.47 -10.92 -18.30
N ALA A 297 1.55 -9.99 -18.05
CA ALA A 297 1.33 -9.34 -16.77
C ALA A 297 -0.10 -9.56 -16.28
N ALA A 298 -0.27 -9.77 -14.97
CA ALA A 298 -1.58 -9.89 -14.34
C ALA A 298 -1.47 -9.67 -12.82
N GLY A 299 -2.60 -9.42 -12.16
CA GLY A 299 -2.66 -9.43 -10.69
C GLY A 299 -3.61 -8.44 -10.05
N GLU A 300 -4.11 -7.45 -10.80
CA GLU A 300 -5.00 -6.40 -10.26
C GLU A 300 -6.29 -7.01 -9.64
N ARG A 301 -6.75 -8.15 -10.19
CA ARG A 301 -7.96 -8.87 -9.77
C ARG A 301 -7.68 -10.04 -8.82
N MET A 302 -6.48 -10.13 -8.26
CA MET A 302 -6.08 -11.15 -7.28
C MET A 302 -5.90 -10.52 -5.90
N TYR A 303 -6.59 -11.03 -4.89
CA TYR A 303 -6.77 -10.32 -3.62
C TYR A 303 -5.98 -10.93 -2.45
N SER A 304 -5.43 -12.12 -2.62
CA SER A 304 -4.72 -12.81 -1.54
C SER A 304 -3.53 -13.59 -2.08
N ARG A 305 -2.51 -13.83 -1.23
CA ARG A 305 -1.38 -14.68 -1.63
C ARG A 305 -1.79 -16.09 -2.08
N PHE A 306 -2.98 -16.56 -1.73
CA PHE A 306 -3.49 -17.84 -2.20
C PHE A 306 -3.88 -17.83 -3.68
N ASP A 307 -4.40 -16.71 -4.16
CA ASP A 307 -4.71 -16.49 -5.58
C ASP A 307 -3.41 -16.45 -6.38
N PHE A 308 -2.47 -15.59 -5.95
CA PHE A 308 -1.14 -15.47 -6.57
C PHE A 308 -0.37 -16.80 -6.59
N LYS A 309 -0.37 -17.55 -5.48
CA LYS A 309 0.29 -18.87 -5.40
C LYS A 309 -0.19 -19.81 -6.51
N ASN A 310 -1.49 -19.83 -6.80
CA ASN A 310 -2.05 -20.71 -7.82
C ASN A 310 -1.55 -20.33 -9.22
N VAL A 311 -1.42 -19.03 -9.51
CA VAL A 311 -0.93 -18.54 -10.80
C VAL A 311 0.57 -18.75 -10.95
N PHE A 312 1.35 -18.44 -9.91
CA PHE A 312 2.81 -18.66 -9.92
C PHE A 312 3.14 -20.13 -10.11
N HIS A 313 2.40 -21.03 -9.46
CA HIS A 313 2.63 -22.47 -9.59
C HIS A 313 2.33 -22.99 -11.01
N GLN A 314 1.31 -22.45 -11.67
CA GLN A 314 0.96 -22.83 -13.04
C GLN A 314 1.94 -22.27 -14.08
N GLY A 315 2.53 -21.10 -13.80
CA GLY A 315 3.49 -20.42 -14.65
C GLY A 315 2.84 -19.60 -15.77
N GLY A 316 3.67 -18.99 -16.62
CA GLY A 316 3.24 -18.20 -17.77
C GLY A 316 3.18 -16.69 -17.53
N LEU A 317 3.14 -16.22 -16.28
CA LEU A 317 3.34 -14.81 -15.97
C LEU A 317 4.83 -14.46 -15.90
N SER A 318 5.17 -13.31 -16.46
CA SER A 318 6.51 -12.70 -16.33
C SER A 318 6.50 -11.54 -15.34
N ILE A 319 5.36 -10.87 -15.20
CA ILE A 319 5.16 -9.72 -14.30
C ILE A 319 3.91 -9.96 -13.45
N VAL A 320 3.99 -9.73 -12.15
CA VAL A 320 2.85 -9.73 -11.24
C VAL A 320 2.55 -8.33 -10.75
N GLN A 321 1.26 -7.99 -10.70
CA GLN A 321 0.78 -6.64 -10.43
C GLN A 321 -0.23 -6.61 -9.27
N PRO A 322 0.19 -6.96 -8.03
CA PRO A 322 -0.71 -6.86 -6.89
C PRO A 322 -1.03 -5.38 -6.62
N ASP A 323 -2.30 -5.07 -6.39
CA ASP A 323 -2.73 -3.74 -5.94
C ASP A 323 -2.63 -3.68 -4.41
N LEU A 324 -1.89 -2.70 -3.87
CA LEU A 324 -1.67 -2.60 -2.42
C LEU A 324 -2.88 -2.11 -1.62
N SER A 325 -3.88 -1.56 -2.29
CA SER A 325 -5.19 -1.20 -1.74
C SER A 325 -6.26 -2.27 -1.98
N HIS A 326 -5.92 -3.41 -2.61
CA HIS A 326 -6.84 -4.55 -2.79
C HIS A 326 -6.29 -5.89 -2.30
N ALA A 327 -4.98 -6.11 -2.34
CA ALA A 327 -4.31 -7.36 -1.97
C ALA A 327 -3.83 -7.39 -0.51
N GLY A 328 -4.55 -6.71 0.39
CA GLY A 328 -4.33 -6.80 1.83
C GLY A 328 -3.18 -5.94 2.39
N GLY A 329 -2.76 -4.90 1.68
CA GLY A 329 -1.81 -3.90 2.20
C GLY A 329 -0.35 -4.33 2.14
N ILE A 330 0.51 -3.53 2.76
CA ILE A 330 1.96 -3.72 2.83
C ILE A 330 2.30 -5.09 3.44
N THR A 331 1.58 -5.48 4.51
CA THR A 331 1.79 -6.75 5.22
C THR A 331 1.63 -7.98 4.33
N GLU A 332 0.71 -7.96 3.38
CA GLU A 332 0.46 -9.09 2.48
C GLU A 332 1.22 -8.95 1.16
N CYS A 333 1.33 -7.74 0.61
CA CYS A 333 2.06 -7.48 -0.63
C CYS A 333 3.58 -7.72 -0.50
N CYS A 334 4.22 -7.44 0.64
CA CYS A 334 5.61 -7.87 0.87
C CYS A 334 5.77 -9.39 0.78
N LYS A 335 4.77 -10.17 1.21
CA LYS A 335 4.80 -11.64 1.14
C LYS A 335 4.52 -12.14 -0.26
N ILE A 336 3.69 -11.44 -1.04
CA ILE A 336 3.45 -11.73 -2.45
C ILE A 336 4.71 -11.45 -3.27
N ALA A 337 5.36 -10.30 -3.05
CA ALA A 337 6.62 -9.92 -3.68
C ALA A 337 7.73 -10.97 -3.45
N ALA A 338 7.97 -11.33 -2.19
CA ALA A 338 8.96 -12.35 -1.82
C ALA A 338 8.61 -13.75 -2.40
N MET A 339 7.32 -14.07 -2.51
CA MET A 339 6.90 -15.31 -3.16
C MET A 339 7.17 -15.30 -4.66
N ALA A 340 6.88 -14.19 -5.35
CA ALA A 340 7.11 -14.03 -6.78
C ALA A 340 8.60 -14.11 -7.15
N GLU A 341 9.46 -13.57 -6.29
CA GLU A 341 10.92 -13.62 -6.48
C GLU A 341 11.44 -15.06 -6.61
N ALA A 342 10.89 -16.01 -5.84
CA ALA A 342 11.27 -17.43 -5.92
C ALA A 342 10.90 -18.13 -7.25
N TYR A 343 10.07 -17.49 -8.07
CA TYR A 343 9.67 -17.94 -9.41
C TYR A 343 10.32 -17.12 -10.53
N GLU A 344 11.24 -16.19 -10.21
CA GLU A 344 11.80 -15.22 -11.16
C GLU A 344 10.72 -14.34 -11.83
N ILE A 345 9.62 -14.07 -11.13
CA ILE A 345 8.56 -13.18 -11.60
C ILE A 345 8.84 -11.76 -11.11
N ALA A 346 8.83 -10.82 -12.05
CA ALA A 346 9.01 -9.42 -11.75
C ALA A 346 7.77 -8.84 -11.06
N LEU A 347 7.97 -7.93 -10.11
CA LEU A 347 6.89 -7.21 -9.43
C LEU A 347 6.71 -5.83 -10.09
N ALA A 348 5.47 -5.49 -10.44
CA ALA A 348 5.09 -4.15 -10.87
C ALA A 348 3.73 -3.77 -10.28
N PRO A 349 3.67 -3.21 -9.05
CA PRO A 349 2.40 -3.01 -8.35
C PRO A 349 1.42 -2.16 -9.15
N HIS A 350 0.18 -2.65 -9.28
CA HIS A 350 -0.93 -1.93 -9.89
C HIS A 350 -1.32 -0.76 -8.97
N CYS A 351 -1.38 0.46 -9.52
CA CYS A 351 -1.64 1.65 -8.71
C CYS A 351 -2.25 2.83 -9.51
N PRO A 352 -3.47 2.69 -10.05
CA PRO A 352 -4.23 3.78 -10.66
C PRO A 352 -4.94 4.67 -9.62
N LEU A 353 -4.56 4.54 -8.35
CA LEU A 353 -5.21 5.12 -7.18
C LEU A 353 -4.56 6.43 -6.74
N GLY A 354 -4.86 6.88 -5.53
CA GLY A 354 -4.42 8.12 -4.93
C GLY A 354 -3.04 8.05 -4.26
N PRO A 355 -2.67 9.12 -3.55
CA PRO A 355 -1.31 9.33 -3.06
C PRO A 355 -0.89 8.38 -1.95
N ILE A 356 -1.83 7.87 -1.14
CA ILE A 356 -1.52 6.99 -0.02
C ILE A 356 -1.27 5.58 -0.54
N ALA A 357 -2.09 5.11 -1.49
CA ALA A 357 -1.86 3.86 -2.19
C ALA A 357 -0.49 3.86 -2.90
N LEU A 358 -0.17 4.92 -3.65
CA LEU A 358 1.13 5.08 -4.31
C LEU A 358 2.28 5.06 -3.30
N ALA A 359 2.16 5.79 -2.20
CA ALA A 359 3.18 5.78 -1.16
C ALA A 359 3.40 4.38 -0.58
N ALA A 360 2.33 3.63 -0.31
CA ALA A 360 2.42 2.25 0.14
C ALA A 360 3.13 1.36 -0.89
N CYS A 361 2.82 1.52 -2.19
CA CYS A 361 3.46 0.77 -3.27
C CYS A 361 4.97 0.99 -3.24
N LEU A 362 5.39 2.27 -3.14
CA LEU A 362 6.80 2.62 -3.05
C LEU A 362 7.49 2.02 -1.83
N GLN A 363 6.83 1.93 -0.66
CA GLN A 363 7.43 1.25 0.50
C GLN A 363 7.77 -0.21 0.20
N VAL A 364 6.90 -0.92 -0.54
CA VAL A 364 7.13 -2.32 -0.96
C VAL A 364 8.17 -2.40 -2.08
N ASP A 365 8.09 -1.50 -3.05
CA ASP A 365 9.08 -1.41 -4.13
C ASP A 365 10.46 -1.24 -3.57
N PHE A 366 10.69 -0.31 -2.64
CA PHE A 366 12.03 -0.01 -2.14
C PHE A 366 12.67 -1.13 -1.32
N VAL A 367 11.92 -2.18 -0.94
CA VAL A 367 12.44 -3.34 -0.20
C VAL A 367 12.40 -4.65 -0.99
N SER A 368 11.70 -4.71 -2.12
CA SER A 368 11.54 -5.93 -2.91
C SER A 368 12.52 -5.95 -4.08
N HIS A 369 13.48 -6.87 -4.12
CA HIS A 369 14.51 -6.89 -5.18
C HIS A 369 13.90 -7.11 -6.57
N ASN A 370 12.86 -7.92 -6.69
CA ASN A 370 12.17 -8.19 -7.94
C ASN A 370 11.22 -7.06 -8.41
N ALA A 371 11.09 -5.93 -7.70
CA ALA A 371 10.31 -4.78 -8.16
C ALA A 371 11.02 -4.06 -9.32
N VAL A 372 10.36 -3.94 -10.48
CA VAL A 372 10.97 -3.41 -11.71
C VAL A 372 10.31 -2.16 -12.26
N LEU A 373 9.00 -1.97 -12.05
CA LEU A 373 8.20 -0.87 -12.58
C LEU A 373 7.12 -0.50 -11.57
N GLN A 374 6.80 0.78 -11.43
CA GLN A 374 5.70 1.26 -10.59
C GLN A 374 4.72 2.09 -11.42
N GLU A 375 3.46 1.66 -11.45
CA GLU A 375 2.39 2.46 -12.05
C GLU A 375 2.13 3.70 -11.20
N GLN A 376 1.82 4.83 -11.85
CA GLN A 376 1.35 6.02 -11.16
C GLN A 376 0.42 6.85 -12.05
N SER A 377 -0.45 7.64 -11.42
CA SER A 377 -1.53 8.40 -12.06
C SER A 377 -1.39 9.93 -11.90
N ILE A 378 -0.19 10.43 -11.62
CA ILE A 378 0.09 11.87 -11.48
C ILE A 378 -0.13 12.56 -12.84
N GLY A 379 -1.07 13.50 -12.89
CA GLY A 379 -1.37 14.27 -14.10
C GLY A 379 -2.15 13.48 -15.16
N ILE A 380 -2.87 12.42 -14.75
CA ILE A 380 -3.65 11.58 -15.65
C ILE A 380 -4.98 12.26 -16.02
N HIS A 381 -5.37 12.18 -17.29
CA HIS A 381 -6.48 12.99 -17.82
C HIS A 381 -7.88 12.59 -17.35
N TYR A 382 -8.07 11.39 -16.78
CA TYR A 382 -9.39 10.97 -16.27
C TYR A 382 -9.65 11.34 -14.81
N ASN A 383 -8.68 11.96 -14.13
CA ASN A 383 -8.87 12.53 -12.80
C ASN A 383 -9.75 13.79 -12.92
N GLN A 384 -11.07 13.61 -12.93
CA GLN A 384 -12.00 14.73 -12.99
C GLN A 384 -12.30 15.28 -11.59
N GLY A 385 -12.03 16.57 -11.39
CA GLY A 385 -12.41 17.31 -10.18
C GLY A 385 -11.35 17.34 -9.06
N ALA A 386 -10.38 16.43 -9.05
CA ALA A 386 -9.21 16.47 -8.17
C ALA A 386 -8.06 15.64 -8.75
N GLU A 387 -6.83 16.09 -8.53
CA GLU A 387 -5.60 15.38 -8.90
C GLU A 387 -4.96 14.65 -7.71
N LEU A 388 -4.07 13.68 -8.00
CA LEU A 388 -3.40 12.85 -6.97
C LEU A 388 -2.76 13.67 -5.86
N LEU A 389 -2.09 14.78 -6.21
CA LEU A 389 -1.36 15.61 -5.27
C LEU A 389 -2.23 16.69 -4.60
N ASP A 390 -3.52 16.78 -4.92
CA ASP A 390 -4.39 17.80 -4.33
C ASP A 390 -4.54 17.64 -2.83
N TYR A 391 -4.53 16.41 -2.32
CA TYR A 391 -4.70 16.08 -0.89
C TYR A 391 -3.38 15.97 -0.12
N VAL A 392 -2.25 16.31 -0.75
CA VAL A 392 -0.90 16.14 -0.19
C VAL A 392 -0.23 17.50 0.01
N ILE A 393 0.36 17.69 1.19
CA ILE A 393 1.13 18.89 1.56
C ILE A 393 2.55 18.81 0.99
N ASN A 394 3.24 17.68 1.18
CA ASN A 394 4.63 17.46 0.76
C ASN A 394 4.76 17.00 -0.70
N ARG A 395 4.17 17.77 -1.63
CA ARG A 395 4.10 17.42 -3.07
C ARG A 395 5.46 17.19 -3.73
N GLU A 396 6.51 17.88 -3.29
CA GLU A 396 7.86 17.74 -3.84
C GLU A 396 8.45 16.33 -3.65
N ASP A 397 8.01 15.58 -2.63
CA ASP A 397 8.48 14.21 -2.40
C ASP A 397 7.98 13.26 -3.50
N PHE A 398 6.88 13.60 -4.18
CA PHE A 398 6.32 12.84 -5.31
C PHE A 398 6.93 13.21 -6.67
N LYS A 399 7.94 14.07 -6.69
CA LYS A 399 8.55 14.54 -7.93
C LYS A 399 9.21 13.38 -8.70
N ILE A 400 8.76 13.19 -9.93
CA ILE A 400 9.35 12.24 -10.86
C ILE A 400 10.44 12.96 -11.69
N THR A 401 11.64 12.40 -11.69
CA THR A 401 12.78 12.93 -12.45
C THR A 401 13.27 11.87 -13.43
N ASN A 402 13.16 12.14 -14.73
CA ASN A 402 13.52 11.21 -15.82
C ASN A 402 12.82 9.84 -15.71
N GLY A 403 11.53 9.84 -15.33
CA GLY A 403 10.75 8.61 -15.13
C GLY A 403 11.14 7.80 -13.90
N TYR A 404 11.83 8.40 -12.93
CA TYR A 404 12.14 7.77 -11.65
C TYR A 404 11.62 8.59 -10.47
N ILE A 405 11.17 7.89 -9.43
CA ILE A 405 10.77 8.48 -8.15
C ILE A 405 11.76 8.04 -7.05
N ALA A 406 12.03 8.95 -6.11
CA ALA A 406 12.94 8.71 -4.99
C ALA A 406 12.18 8.11 -3.80
N PRO A 407 12.86 7.41 -2.87
CA PRO A 407 12.25 6.97 -1.63
C PRO A 407 11.82 8.17 -0.78
N PHE A 408 10.62 8.10 -0.21
CA PHE A 408 10.09 9.19 0.60
C PHE A 408 10.87 9.31 1.91
N PRO A 409 11.40 10.51 2.27
CA PRO A 409 12.30 10.65 3.41
C PRO A 409 11.56 10.75 4.75
N LYS A 410 10.26 11.05 4.73
CA LYS A 410 9.48 11.33 5.95
C LYS A 410 9.01 10.06 6.66
N PRO A 411 8.81 10.11 7.99
CA PRO A 411 8.30 8.97 8.75
C PRO A 411 6.94 8.44 8.29
N GLY A 412 6.67 7.17 8.58
CA GLY A 412 5.41 6.53 8.16
C GLY A 412 5.43 6.17 6.69
N LEU A 413 4.31 6.36 6.01
CA LEU A 413 4.25 6.19 4.55
C LEU A 413 4.99 7.31 3.80
N GLY A 414 5.38 8.37 4.50
CA GLY A 414 6.06 9.52 3.91
C GLY A 414 5.11 10.53 3.25
N VAL A 415 3.81 10.46 3.54
CA VAL A 415 2.78 11.37 3.01
C VAL A 415 2.21 12.24 4.12
N GLU A 416 2.21 13.55 3.92
CA GLU A 416 1.53 14.52 4.77
C GLU A 416 0.23 14.93 4.11
N ILE A 417 -0.89 14.48 4.69
CA ILE A 417 -2.24 14.73 4.16
C ILE A 417 -2.75 16.09 4.61
N ASP A 418 -3.32 16.84 3.67
CA ASP A 418 -4.10 18.04 3.94
C ASP A 418 -5.50 17.63 4.44
N GLU A 419 -5.60 17.40 5.75
CA GLU A 419 -6.82 16.90 6.39
C GLU A 419 -8.00 17.86 6.21
N GLU A 420 -7.78 19.18 6.25
CA GLU A 420 -8.84 20.17 6.04
C GLU A 420 -9.42 20.06 4.63
N ARG A 421 -8.57 19.91 3.62
CA ARG A 421 -9.01 19.71 2.24
C ARG A 421 -9.69 18.37 2.02
N VAL A 422 -9.22 17.30 2.67
CA VAL A 422 -9.88 15.98 2.65
C VAL A 422 -11.28 16.08 3.25
N ILE A 423 -11.43 16.71 4.42
CA ILE A 423 -12.73 16.93 5.07
C ILE A 423 -13.64 17.73 4.15
N ALA A 424 -13.15 18.85 3.58
CA ALA A 424 -13.94 19.69 2.68
C ALA A 424 -14.42 18.93 1.44
N ALA A 425 -13.54 18.13 0.82
CA ALA A 425 -13.89 17.29 -0.34
C ALA A 425 -14.88 16.16 0.01
N SER A 426 -14.84 15.66 1.26
CA SER A 426 -15.70 14.56 1.71
C SER A 426 -17.15 14.96 2.01
N LEU A 427 -17.46 16.27 2.06
CA LEU A 427 -18.82 16.75 2.35
C LEU A 427 -19.80 16.43 1.21
N ASN A 428 -19.34 16.37 -0.03
CA ASN A 428 -20.14 16.05 -1.22
C ASN A 428 -19.42 14.99 -2.08
N PRO A 429 -19.32 13.74 -1.59
CA PRO A 429 -18.50 12.73 -2.24
C PRO A 429 -19.15 12.25 -3.54
N PRO A 430 -18.39 12.07 -4.63
CA PRO A 430 -18.91 11.42 -5.82
C PRO A 430 -19.27 9.95 -5.51
N ASP A 431 -20.40 9.47 -6.05
CA ASP A 431 -20.77 8.05 -6.00
C ASP A 431 -20.46 7.40 -7.35
N TRP A 432 -19.17 7.42 -7.70
CA TRP A 432 -18.69 6.94 -8.99
C TRP A 432 -18.99 5.43 -9.15
N ARG A 433 -19.42 5.05 -10.35
CA ARG A 433 -19.68 3.67 -10.76
C ARG A 433 -19.05 3.41 -12.12
N ASN A 434 -18.59 2.18 -12.31
CA ASN A 434 -18.14 1.72 -13.61
C ASN A 434 -19.27 1.83 -14.63
N PRO A 435 -18.99 2.32 -15.85
CA PRO A 435 -19.95 2.22 -16.95
C PRO A 435 -20.27 0.75 -17.23
N LEU A 436 -21.53 0.46 -17.56
CA LEU A 436 -21.96 -0.87 -18.00
C LEU A 436 -21.84 -0.94 -19.52
N TRP A 437 -20.85 -1.70 -19.98
CA TRP A 437 -20.61 -1.92 -21.41
C TRP A 437 -21.50 -3.04 -21.95
N ARG A 438 -21.83 -2.94 -23.24
CA ARG A 438 -22.64 -3.94 -23.95
C ARG A 438 -22.10 -4.16 -25.35
N HIS A 439 -22.09 -5.41 -25.77
CA HIS A 439 -21.83 -5.79 -27.15
C HIS A 439 -22.96 -5.33 -28.08
N ALA A 440 -22.71 -5.36 -29.39
CA ALA A 440 -23.68 -4.95 -30.41
C ALA A 440 -25.00 -5.75 -30.38
N ASP A 441 -24.98 -6.99 -29.90
CA ASP A 441 -26.16 -7.84 -29.72
C ASP A 441 -26.95 -7.55 -28.43
N GLY A 442 -26.48 -6.60 -27.62
CA GLY A 442 -27.08 -6.18 -26.35
C GLY A 442 -26.64 -6.98 -25.13
N SER A 443 -25.83 -8.03 -25.28
CA SER A 443 -25.25 -8.77 -24.16
C SER A 443 -24.25 -7.90 -23.37
N VAL A 444 -24.04 -8.21 -22.08
CA VAL A 444 -23.13 -7.44 -21.21
C VAL A 444 -21.69 -7.80 -21.54
N ALA A 445 -20.85 -6.77 -21.68
CA ALA A 445 -19.41 -6.92 -21.79
C ALA A 445 -18.75 -6.80 -20.41
N GLU A 446 -17.66 -7.52 -20.20
CA GLU A 446 -16.85 -7.41 -18.99
C GLU A 446 -16.23 -6.00 -18.89
N TRP A 447 -16.08 -5.51 -17.65
CA TRP A 447 -15.56 -4.15 -17.43
C TRP A 447 -14.08 -4.03 -17.75
#